data_AF-A0A956NUG7-F1
#
_entry.id   AF-A0A956NUG7-F1
#
_cell.length_a   1.000
_cell.length_b   1.000
_cell.length_c   1.000
_cell.angle_alpha   90.00
_cell.angle_beta   90.00
_cell.angle_gamma   90.00
#
_symmetry.space_group_name_H-M   'P 1'
#
loop_
_entity.id
_entity.type
_entity.pdbx_description
1 polymer ?
#
loop_
_entity_poly.entity_id
_entity_poly.type
_entity_poly.pdbx_seq_one_letter_code
_entity_poly.pdbx_strand_id
1 'polypeptide(L)' 'MAKRILICDDAIFMRTMIADILTGAGFEIAGEAESGLQAVERYKALQPDLVTMDIVMPDMGGIDAVKAIIAVD' A
#
# COMPACT_ATOMS: atom_id res chain seq x y z
N MET A 1 -5.43 5.63 -18.63
CA MET A 1 -4.39 5.97 -17.64
C MET A 1 -4.04 4.70 -16.90
N ALA A 2 -2.78 4.50 -16.54
CA ALA A 2 -2.38 3.35 -15.76
C ALA A 2 -3.01 3.44 -14.35
N LYS A 3 -3.40 2.29 -13.80
CA LYS A 3 -3.96 2.21 -12.45
C LYS A 3 -2.84 2.41 -11.44
N ARG A 4 -3.09 3.25 -10.43
CA ARG A 4 -2.10 3.67 -9.42
C ARG A 4 -2.22 2.81 -8.17
N ILE A 5 -1.13 2.18 -7.73
CA ILE A 5 -1.13 1.20 -6.65
C ILE A 5 -0.30 1.69 -5.45
N LEU A 6 -0.85 1.59 -4.25
CA LEU A 6 -0.13 1.78 -2.99
C LEU A 6 0.32 0.42 -2.45
N ILE A 7 1.62 0.26 -2.18
CA ILE A 7 2.18 -0.99 -1.65
C ILE A 7 2.44 -0.83 -0.14
N CYS A 8 1.89 -1.69 0.70
CA CYS A 8 2.09 -1.67 2.15
C CYS A 8 2.70 -2.98 2.66
N ASP A 9 3.97 -2.93 3.06
CA ASP A 9 4.75 -4.07 3.59
C ASP A 9 5.95 -3.52 4.38
N ASP A 10 6.30 -4.11 5.53
CA ASP A 10 7.40 -3.64 6.38
C ASP A 10 8.78 -4.01 5.81
N ALA A 11 8.86 -5.04 4.97
CA ALA A 11 10.09 -5.47 4.33
C ALA A 11 10.34 -4.74 3.00
N ILE A 12 11.41 -3.95 2.95
CA ILE A 12 11.89 -3.27 1.72
C ILE A 12 11.98 -4.23 0.53
N PHE A 13 12.52 -5.43 0.74
CA PHE A 13 12.68 -6.43 -0.32
C PHE A 13 11.34 -6.83 -0.95
N MET A 14 10.30 -7.01 -0.12
CA MET A 14 8.96 -7.34 -0.60
C MET A 14 8.37 -6.19 -1.41
N ARG A 15 8.52 -4.94 -0.93
CA ARG A 15 8.04 -3.78 -1.67
C ARG A 15 8.69 -3.63 -3.04
N THR A 16 10.01 -3.79 -3.13
CA THR A 16 10.73 -3.76 -4.41
C THR A 16 10.24 -4.86 -5.36
N MET A 17 10.10 -6.10 -4.87
CA MET A 17 9.60 -7.21 -5.69
C MET A 17 8.18 -6.95 -6.22
N ILE A 18 7.27 -6.48 -5.36
CA ILE A 18 5.89 -6.17 -5.75
C ILE A 18 5.87 -5.01 -6.76
N ALA A 19 6.68 -3.97 -6.54
CA ALA A 19 6.79 -2.83 -7.44
C ALA A 19 7.27 -3.27 -8.84
N ASP A 20 8.29 -4.13 -8.93
CA ASP A 20 8.80 -4.66 -10.21
C ASP A 20 7.72 -5.46 -10.95
N ILE A 21 6.97 -6.32 -10.24
CA ILE A 21 5.87 -7.11 -10.83
C ILE A 21 4.76 -6.19 -11.37
N LEU A 22 4.33 -5.21 -10.56
CA LEU A 22 3.23 -4.32 -10.92
C LEU A 22 3.61 -3.36 -12.05
N THR A 23 4.80 -2.78 -12.01
CA THR A 23 5.30 -1.91 -13.08
C THR A 23 5.50 -2.69 -14.38
N GLY A 24 6.02 -3.93 -14.32
CA GLY A 24 6.10 -4.84 -15.46
C GLY A 24 4.75 -5.22 -16.06
N ALA A 25 3.68 -5.20 -15.25
CA ALA A 25 2.29 -5.41 -15.69
C ALA A 25 1.59 -4.13 -16.18
N GLY A 26 2.28 -2.98 -16.22
CA GLY A 26 1.74 -1.71 -16.72
C GLY A 26 0.97 -0.88 -15.69
N PHE A 27 1.13 -1.17 -14.39
CA PHE A 27 0.62 -0.34 -13.30
C PHE A 27 1.63 0.74 -12.91
N GLU A 28 1.14 1.81 -12.27
CA GLU A 28 1.97 2.87 -11.69
C GLU A 28 2.01 2.72 -10.17
N ILE A 29 3.18 2.90 -9.55
CA ILE A 29 3.28 2.92 -8.09
C ILE A 29 2.92 4.32 -7.59
N ALA A 30 1.80 4.40 -6.88
CA ALA A 30 1.34 5.63 -6.24
C ALA A 30 2.25 6.03 -5.07
N GLY A 31 2.74 5.03 -4.34
CA GLY A 31 3.63 5.17 -3.19
C GLY A 31 3.80 3.86 -2.44
N GLU A 32 4.56 3.93 -1.35
CA GLU A 32 4.86 2.81 -0.47
C GLU A 32 4.58 3.19 1.00
N ALA A 33 4.29 2.19 1.82
CA ALA A 33 4.13 2.31 3.26
C ALA A 33 4.77 1.13 3.98
N GLU A 34 5.41 1.40 5.11
CA GLU A 34 6.17 0.41 5.90
C GLU A 34 5.45 -0.01 7.19
N SER A 35 4.29 0.61 7.46
CA SER A 35 3.44 0.31 8.61
C SER A 35 1.99 0.64 8.28
N GLY A 36 1.05 0.07 9.05
CA GLY A 36 -0.38 0.34 8.85
C GLY A 36 -0.75 1.81 9.03
N LEU A 37 -0.06 2.53 9.92
CA LEU A 37 -0.29 3.97 10.12
C LEU A 37 0.11 4.75 8.86
N GLN A 38 1.31 4.48 8.31
CA GLN A 38 1.74 5.09 7.04
C GLN A 38 0.79 4.72 5.91
N ALA A 39 0.28 3.49 5.87
CA ALA A 39 -0.65 3.05 4.82
C ALA A 39 -1.92 3.91 4.81
N VAL A 40 -2.50 4.18 5.99
CA VAL A 40 -3.70 5.03 6.13
C VAL A 40 -3.41 6.48 5.72
N GLU A 41 -2.27 7.05 6.13
CA GLU A 41 -1.88 8.42 5.76
C GLU A 41 -1.64 8.56 4.26
N ARG A 42 -0.91 7.61 3.67
CA ARG A 42 -0.61 7.56 2.23
C ARG A 42 -1.86 7.35 1.40
N TYR A 43 -2.79 6.50 1.84
CA TYR A 43 -4.07 6.30 1.16
C TYR A 43 -4.82 7.62 0.98
N LYS A 44 -5.00 8.37 2.08
CA LYS A 44 -5.70 9.66 2.08
C LYS A 44 -5.02 10.69 1.18
N ALA A 45 -3.69 10.71 1.17
CA ALA A 45 -2.91 11.69 0.40
C ALA A 45 -2.84 11.34 -1.09
N LEU A 46 -2.72 10.05 -1.43
CA LEU A 46 -2.41 9.60 -2.79
C LEU A 46 -3.63 9.16 -3.59
N GLN A 47 -4.73 8.80 -2.91
CA GLN A 47 -5.97 8.27 -3.51
C GLN A 47 -5.67 7.21 -4.59
N PRO A 48 -5.02 6.09 -4.21
CA PRO A 48 -4.67 5.04 -5.16
C PRO A 48 -5.93 4.30 -5.65
N ASP A 49 -5.83 3.65 -6.81
CA ASP A 49 -6.90 2.79 -7.33
C ASP A 49 -6.92 1.40 -6.67
N LEU A 50 -5.79 0.96 -6.11
CA LEU A 50 -5.63 -0.34 -5.45
C LEU A 50 -4.55 -0.24 -4.36
N VAL A 51 -4.74 -1.00 -3.28
CA VAL A 51 -3.79 -1.11 -2.18
C VAL A 51 -3.43 -2.58 -1.99
N THR A 52 -2.14 -2.89 -1.95
CA THR A 52 -1.66 -4.17 -1.41
C THR A 52 -1.34 -3.98 0.06
N MET A 53 -1.74 -4.92 0.90
CA MET A 53 -1.59 -4.78 2.35
C MET A 53 -1.04 -6.07 2.96
N ASP A 54 0.15 -5.98 3.55
CA ASP A 54 0.63 -7.03 4.44
C ASP A 54 -0.16 -7.05 5.76
N ILE A 55 -0.42 -8.24 6.27
CA ILE A 55 -1.22 -8.44 7.48
C ILE A 55 -0.41 -8.11 8.73
N VAL A 56 0.88 -8.45 8.76
CA VAL A 56 1.72 -8.44 9.95
C VAL A 56 2.78 -7.36 9.85
N MET A 57 2.38 -6.13 10.20
CA MET A 57 3.27 -4.97 10.22
C MET A 57 3.48 -4.46 11.67
N PRO A 58 4.59 -3.76 11.94
CA PRO A 58 4.82 -3.11 13.22
C PRO A 58 3.78 -2.00 13.51
N ASP A 59 3.59 -1.73 14.80
CA ASP A 59 2.65 -0.74 15.35
C ASP A 59 1.17 -1.05 15.03
N MET A 60 0.72 -0.68 13.83
CA MET A 60 -0.62 -0.96 13.31
C MET A 60 -0.52 -2.05 12.25
N GLY A 61 -1.12 -3.21 12.54
CA GLY A 61 -1.21 -4.31 11.58
C GLY A 61 -2.12 -4.00 10.40
N GLY A 62 -1.98 -4.77 9.32
CA GLY A 62 -2.71 -4.54 8.07
C GLY A 62 -4.23 -4.64 8.19
N ILE A 63 -4.73 -5.52 9.07
CA ILE A 63 -6.18 -5.68 9.28
C ILE A 63 -6.81 -4.39 9.81
N ASP A 64 -6.16 -3.75 10.77
CA ASP A 64 -6.67 -2.51 11.36
C ASP A 64 -6.44 -1.32 10.42
N ALA A 65 -5.35 -1.33 9.65
CA ALA A 65 -5.13 -0.35 8.58
C ALA A 65 -6.22 -0.42 7.50
N VAL A 66 -6.60 -1.62 7.06
CA VAL A 66 -7.69 -1.82 6.08
C VAL A 66 -9.03 -1.31 6.62
N LYS A 67 -9.36 -1.60 7.89
CA LYS A 67 -10.58 -1.03 8.51
C LYS A 67 -10.55 0.49 8.54
N ALA A 68 -9.41 1.08 8.87
CA ALA A 68 -9.25 2.53 8.91
C ALA A 68 -9.33 3.18 7.52
N ILE A 69 -8.80 2.52 6.48
CA ILE A 69 -8.91 2.94 5.08
C ILE A 69 -10.36 2.87 4.60
N ILE A 70 -11.06 1.75 4.82
CA ILE A 70 -12.48 1.59 4.42
C ILE A 70 -13.37 2.63 5.11
N ALA A 71 -13.05 3.04 6.34
CA ALA A 71 -13.82 4.06 7.04
C ALA A 71 -13.68 5.48 6.45
N VAL A 72 -12.71 5.71 5.57
CA VAL A 72 -12.42 7.03 4.97
C VAL A 72 -12.44 7.02 3.43
N ASP A 73 -12.74 5.87 2.83
CA ASP A 73 -12.91 5.69 1.39
C ASP A 73 -14.25 6.22 0.88
#